data_AF-A0A3L7TDQ7-F1
#
_entry.id   AF-A0A3L7TDQ7-F1
#
_cell.length_a   1.000
_cell.length_b   1.000
_cell.length_c   1.000
_cell.angle_alpha   90.00
_cell.angle_beta   90.00
_cell.angle_gamma   90.00
#
_symmetry.space_group_name_H-M   'P 1'
#
loop_
_entity.id
_entity.type
_entity.pdbx_description
1 polymer ?
#
loop_
_entity_poly.entity_id
_entity_poly.type
_entity_poly.pdbx_seq_one_letter_code
_entity_poly.pdbx_strand_id
1 'polypeptide(L)'
;MAASLDLSRRGLVARRAARAWKIVFLAALCVIATATHWPNIHVGDPTRPPDKIIHFIAFGGLAALLWQTGWVKSRVGLVLAGLGIAVVDELTQAIGIQGRQTSVEDVVAGALGVVVVVAGVWAFAPVGGIAAFLRQERRRVAEQFVFARLGPWLSLLSSAVFGIAVMMPVSMLIDSRFPRPNPLQAGLVGAVLGAVLSSLIMLEALVRHTLRATVDKPRCTSCGGNALEGASCTHCGEAVDRALFIDWPEVGDMQFLRLVARPLLLGVGIVIAVAAVSMTIGALRLSYVWAARIDELVQGRAYGMTSVLDLTLVGVACTCAIRSFRNRCARRADSASEHCIACAHDLSRTPASTAQSLRLDAAGVSHSCAIGRCGECGGEFVREFSASASGA
;
A
#
# COMPACT_ATOMS: atom_id res chain seq x y z
N MET A 1 14.13 13.88 -13.17
CA MET A 1 14.15 13.35 -11.79
C MET A 1 13.67 11.89 -11.62
N ALA A 2 12.91 11.29 -12.55
CA ALA A 2 12.43 9.90 -12.42
C ALA A 2 13.33 8.82 -13.07
N ALA A 3 14.52 9.18 -13.57
CA ALA A 3 15.59 8.22 -13.84
C ALA A 3 16.27 7.83 -12.51
N SER A 4 15.46 7.36 -11.56
CA SER A 4 15.87 7.04 -10.20
C SER A 4 16.73 5.78 -10.22
N LEU A 5 18.00 5.93 -9.85
CA LEU A 5 18.85 4.93 -9.20
C LEU A 5 18.30 3.50 -9.29
N ASP A 6 18.58 2.81 -10.41
CA ASP A 6 18.31 1.37 -10.60
C ASP A 6 19.15 0.48 -9.64
N LEU A 7 19.85 1.11 -8.68
CA LEU A 7 20.71 0.50 -7.68
C LEU A 7 19.98 -0.55 -6.85
N SER A 8 18.70 -0.35 -6.52
CA SER A 8 17.92 -1.31 -5.73
C SER A 8 17.35 -2.48 -6.55
N ARG A 9 17.51 -2.51 -7.88
CA ARG A 9 17.00 -3.61 -8.72
C ARG A 9 18.04 -4.65 -9.10
N ARG A 10 19.34 -4.36 -8.92
CA ARG A 10 20.40 -5.25 -9.43
C ARG A 10 20.84 -6.31 -8.42
N GLY A 11 20.59 -6.09 -7.13
CA GLY A 11 20.99 -6.99 -6.05
C GLY A 11 20.25 -8.33 -6.01
N LEU A 12 20.93 -9.38 -5.54
CA LEU A 12 20.37 -10.72 -5.30
C LEU A 12 19.16 -10.67 -4.35
N VAL A 13 19.19 -9.80 -3.34
CA VAL A 13 18.09 -9.62 -2.37
C VAL A 13 16.82 -9.14 -3.08
N ALA A 14 16.93 -8.09 -3.90
CA ALA A 14 15.82 -7.57 -4.69
C ALA A 14 15.28 -8.61 -5.69
N ARG A 15 16.17 -9.38 -6.35
CA ARG A 15 15.76 -10.48 -7.26
C ARG A 15 15.01 -11.58 -6.52
N ARG A 16 15.43 -11.95 -5.31
CA ARG A 16 14.75 -12.95 -4.46
C ARG A 16 13.37 -12.46 -4.03
N ALA A 17 13.27 -11.23 -3.54
CA ALA A 17 11.99 -10.62 -3.18
C ALA A 17 11.04 -10.55 -4.39
N ALA A 18 11.53 -10.10 -5.55
CA ALA A 18 10.74 -10.05 -6.78
C ALA A 18 10.29 -11.43 -7.26
N ARG A 19 11.14 -12.46 -7.12
CA ARG A 19 10.77 -13.85 -7.43
C ARG A 19 9.66 -14.33 -6.49
N ALA A 20 9.75 -14.06 -5.19
CA ALA A 20 8.72 -14.42 -4.23
C ALA A 20 7.37 -13.79 -4.58
N TRP A 21 7.35 -12.49 -4.90
CA TRP A 21 6.13 -11.79 -5.35
C TRP A 21 5.52 -12.40 -6.62
N LYS A 22 6.35 -12.78 -7.60
CA LYS A 22 5.88 -13.46 -8.82
C LYS A 22 5.24 -14.81 -8.51
N ILE A 23 5.84 -15.60 -7.61
CA ILE A 23 5.28 -16.88 -7.17
C ILE A 23 3.93 -16.67 -6.49
N VAL A 24 3.84 -15.72 -5.55
CA VAL A 24 2.59 -15.41 -4.85
C VAL A 24 1.52 -14.92 -5.81
N PHE A 25 1.86 -14.06 -6.77
CA PHE A 25 0.94 -13.61 -7.81
C PHE A 25 0.39 -14.79 -8.64
N LEU A 26 1.28 -15.66 -9.14
CA LEU A 26 0.86 -16.81 -9.95
C LEU A 26 0.01 -17.80 -9.14
N ALA A 27 0.38 -18.06 -7.88
CA ALA A 27 -0.42 -18.90 -6.99
C ALA A 27 -1.82 -18.31 -6.75
N ALA A 28 -1.91 -17.01 -6.47
CA ALA A 28 -3.20 -16.32 -6.29
C ALA A 28 -4.04 -16.33 -7.57
N LEU A 29 -3.41 -16.13 -8.74
CA LEU A 29 -4.09 -16.20 -10.04
C LEU A 29 -4.67 -17.59 -10.28
N CYS A 30 -3.90 -18.66 -10.00
CA CYS A 30 -4.39 -20.03 -10.10
C CYS A 30 -5.57 -20.28 -9.14
N VAL A 31 -5.46 -19.87 -7.88
CA VAL A 31 -6.54 -20.03 -6.89
C VAL A 31 -7.83 -19.33 -7.34
N ILE A 32 -7.72 -18.08 -7.82
CA ILE A 32 -8.87 -17.31 -8.28
C ILE A 32 -9.46 -17.94 -9.54
N ALA A 33 -8.65 -18.26 -10.54
CA ALA A 33 -9.12 -18.93 -11.76
C ALA A 33 -9.81 -20.26 -11.45
N THR A 34 -9.27 -21.07 -10.54
CA THR A 34 -9.91 -22.31 -10.10
C THR A 34 -11.25 -22.04 -9.39
N ALA A 35 -11.31 -21.02 -8.52
CA ALA A 35 -12.53 -20.68 -7.80
C ALA A 35 -13.64 -20.15 -8.72
N THR A 36 -13.30 -19.32 -9.71
CA THR A 36 -14.24 -18.74 -10.67
C THR A 36 -14.76 -19.77 -11.68
N HIS A 37 -13.94 -20.79 -11.98
CA HIS A 37 -14.29 -21.88 -12.89
C HIS A 37 -14.73 -23.16 -12.16
N TRP A 38 -15.09 -23.08 -10.88
CA TRP A 38 -15.57 -24.27 -10.18
C TRP A 38 -17.06 -24.47 -10.47
N PRO A 39 -17.47 -25.63 -11.03
CA PRO A 39 -18.84 -25.86 -11.42
C PRO A 39 -19.77 -25.91 -10.21
N ASN A 40 -20.93 -25.25 -10.32
CA ASN A 40 -22.01 -25.27 -9.32
C ASN A 40 -21.63 -24.74 -7.91
N ILE A 41 -20.64 -23.86 -7.79
CA ILE A 41 -20.46 -23.13 -6.53
C ILE A 41 -21.63 -22.17 -6.34
N HIS A 42 -22.49 -22.51 -5.38
CA HIS A 42 -23.51 -21.62 -4.83
C HIS A 42 -22.99 -21.12 -3.47
N VAL A 43 -22.43 -19.90 -3.42
CA VAL A 43 -22.01 -19.29 -2.15
C VAL A 43 -23.15 -18.46 -1.57
N GLY A 44 -23.78 -18.98 -0.51
CA GLY A 44 -24.75 -18.24 0.29
C GLY A 44 -26.16 -18.22 -0.31
N ASP A 45 -26.97 -17.27 0.16
CA ASP A 45 -28.35 -17.08 -0.27
C ASP A 45 -28.38 -16.63 -1.74
N PRO A 46 -29.05 -17.37 -2.64
CA PRO A 46 -29.15 -17.02 -4.06
C PRO A 46 -29.82 -15.65 -4.30
N THR A 47 -30.53 -15.12 -3.31
CA THR A 47 -31.15 -13.78 -3.40
C THR A 47 -30.19 -12.64 -3.11
N ARG A 48 -29.05 -12.89 -2.45
CA ARG A 48 -28.05 -11.86 -2.07
C ARG A 48 -26.61 -12.39 -2.05
N PRO A 49 -26.11 -12.97 -3.16
CA PRO A 49 -24.79 -13.56 -3.15
C PRO A 49 -23.71 -12.48 -2.98
N PRO A 50 -22.71 -12.67 -2.08
CA PRO A 50 -21.58 -11.76 -1.89
C PRO A 50 -20.60 -11.75 -3.09
N ASP A 51 -20.97 -12.43 -4.17
CA ASP A 51 -20.23 -12.67 -5.40
C ASP A 51 -19.51 -11.41 -5.92
N LYS A 52 -20.24 -10.29 -6.08
CA LYS A 52 -19.64 -9.04 -6.61
C LYS A 52 -18.54 -8.49 -5.70
N ILE A 53 -18.68 -8.64 -4.38
CA ILE A 53 -17.65 -8.23 -3.42
C ILE A 53 -16.44 -9.17 -3.50
N ILE A 54 -16.66 -10.47 -3.68
CA ILE A 54 -15.59 -11.45 -3.89
C ILE A 54 -14.80 -11.07 -5.15
N HIS A 55 -15.47 -10.79 -6.28
CA HIS A 55 -14.82 -10.34 -7.52
C HIS A 55 -14.02 -9.05 -7.30
N PHE A 56 -14.62 -8.03 -6.67
CA PHE A 56 -13.93 -6.78 -6.33
C PHE A 56 -12.63 -7.03 -5.52
N ILE A 57 -12.70 -7.87 -4.48
CA ILE A 57 -11.55 -8.16 -3.61
C ILE A 57 -10.51 -9.02 -4.34
N ALA A 58 -10.94 -10.03 -5.10
CA ALA A 58 -10.07 -10.95 -5.82
C ALA A 58 -9.27 -10.24 -6.91
N PHE A 59 -9.92 -9.50 -7.81
CA PHE A 59 -9.24 -8.79 -8.89
C PHE A 59 -8.47 -7.56 -8.38
N GLY A 60 -8.96 -6.89 -7.33
CA GLY A 60 -8.16 -5.89 -6.62
C GLY A 60 -6.87 -6.51 -6.04
N GLY A 61 -6.99 -7.59 -5.30
CA GLY A 61 -5.85 -8.34 -4.75
C GLY A 61 -4.86 -8.78 -5.82
N LEU A 62 -5.33 -9.31 -6.95
CA LEU A 62 -4.49 -9.65 -8.10
C LEU A 62 -3.77 -8.44 -8.68
N ALA A 63 -4.45 -7.30 -8.84
CA ALA A 63 -3.80 -6.08 -9.31
C ALA A 63 -2.71 -5.61 -8.33
N ALA A 64 -2.94 -5.72 -7.02
CA ALA A 64 -1.95 -5.34 -6.02
C ALA A 64 -0.71 -6.25 -6.12
N LEU A 65 -0.92 -7.56 -6.22
CA LEU A 65 0.15 -8.54 -6.40
C LEU A 65 0.90 -8.33 -7.73
N LEU A 66 0.17 -8.09 -8.83
CA LEU A 66 0.74 -7.82 -10.15
C LEU A 66 1.66 -6.60 -10.12
N TRP A 67 1.24 -5.52 -9.44
CA TRP A 67 2.09 -4.35 -9.24
C TRP A 67 3.39 -4.70 -8.50
N GLN A 68 3.33 -5.52 -7.45
CA GLN A 68 4.52 -5.93 -6.68
C GLN A 68 5.48 -6.82 -7.48
N THR A 69 5.02 -7.54 -8.52
CA THR A 69 5.91 -8.33 -9.38
C THR A 69 6.91 -7.49 -10.18
N GLY A 70 6.58 -6.22 -10.42
CA GLY A 70 7.34 -5.32 -11.29
C GLY A 70 7.22 -5.61 -12.80
N TRP A 71 6.35 -6.55 -13.21
CA TRP A 71 6.06 -6.80 -14.63
C TRP A 71 5.38 -5.60 -15.30
N VAL A 72 4.50 -4.93 -14.56
CA VAL A 72 3.82 -3.71 -15.00
C VAL A 72 4.41 -2.51 -14.26
N LYS A 73 4.91 -1.52 -15.00
CA LYS A 73 5.58 -0.33 -14.43
C LYS A 73 4.74 0.94 -14.47
N SER A 74 3.65 0.95 -15.24
CA SER A 74 2.77 2.12 -15.40
C SER A 74 1.40 1.85 -14.78
N ARG A 75 0.79 2.90 -14.24
CA ARG A 75 -0.56 2.84 -13.66
C ARG A 75 -1.61 2.49 -14.71
N VAL A 76 -1.48 3.06 -15.92
CA VAL A 76 -2.37 2.75 -17.06
C VAL A 76 -2.20 1.28 -17.47
N GLY A 77 -0.97 0.78 -17.55
CA GLY A 77 -0.73 -0.63 -17.82
C GLY A 77 -1.33 -1.55 -16.77
N LEU A 78 -1.37 -1.12 -15.50
CA LEU A 78 -1.98 -1.90 -14.42
C LEU A 78 -3.51 -1.96 -14.57
N VAL A 79 -4.15 -0.85 -14.93
CA VAL A 79 -5.58 -0.82 -15.25
C VAL A 79 -5.90 -1.75 -16.41
N LEU A 80 -5.16 -1.64 -17.53
CA LEU A 80 -5.40 -2.44 -18.72
C LEU A 80 -5.17 -3.94 -18.46
N ALA A 81 -4.10 -4.30 -17.75
CA ALA A 81 -3.81 -5.69 -17.41
C ALA A 81 -4.86 -6.25 -16.43
N GLY A 82 -5.22 -5.52 -15.38
CA GLY A 82 -6.23 -5.94 -14.42
C GLY A 82 -7.61 -6.11 -15.05
N LEU A 83 -8.03 -5.16 -15.88
CA LEU A 83 -9.29 -5.26 -16.65
C LEU A 83 -9.25 -6.42 -17.64
N GLY A 84 -8.13 -6.59 -18.34
CA GLY A 84 -7.94 -7.71 -19.27
C GLY A 84 -8.07 -9.07 -18.57
N ILE A 85 -7.49 -9.23 -17.38
CA ILE A 85 -7.62 -10.46 -16.58
C ILE A 85 -9.08 -10.69 -16.17
N ALA A 86 -9.80 -9.66 -15.72
CA ALA A 86 -11.22 -9.79 -15.34
C ALA A 86 -12.13 -10.14 -16.53
N VAL A 87 -11.92 -9.51 -17.69
CA VAL A 87 -12.67 -9.81 -18.91
C VAL A 87 -12.38 -11.23 -19.41
N VAL A 88 -11.11 -11.65 -19.42
CA VAL A 88 -10.73 -12.99 -19.86
C VAL A 88 -11.34 -14.04 -18.94
N ASP A 89 -11.24 -13.87 -17.61
CA ASP A 89 -11.82 -14.81 -16.65
C ASP A 89 -13.34 -15.00 -16.87
N GLU A 90 -14.07 -13.89 -17.09
CA GLU A 90 -15.51 -13.95 -17.34
C GLU A 90 -15.84 -14.61 -18.69
N LEU A 91 -15.11 -14.26 -19.75
CA LEU A 91 -15.31 -14.85 -21.07
C LEU A 91 -14.98 -16.35 -21.07
N THR A 92 -13.99 -16.80 -20.31
CA THR A 92 -13.64 -18.23 -20.23
C THR A 92 -14.66 -19.04 -19.42
N GLN A 93 -15.33 -18.44 -18.42
CA GLN A 93 -16.48 -19.05 -17.77
C GLN A 93 -17.63 -19.32 -18.78
N ALA A 94 -17.76 -18.51 -19.83
CA ALA A 94 -18.78 -18.65 -20.88
C ALA A 94 -18.58 -19.84 -21.82
N ILE A 95 -17.39 -20.43 -21.89
CA ILE A 95 -17.00 -21.46 -22.89
C ILE A 95 -17.70 -22.83 -22.63
N GLY A 96 -18.74 -22.85 -21.80
CA GLY A 96 -19.84 -23.80 -21.94
C GLY A 96 -19.66 -25.15 -21.23
N ILE A 97 -18.49 -25.41 -20.65
CA ILE A 97 -18.25 -26.67 -19.90
C ILE A 97 -19.04 -26.70 -18.59
N GLN A 98 -19.54 -25.56 -18.10
CA GLN A 98 -19.98 -25.40 -16.70
C GLN A 98 -21.38 -24.82 -16.51
N GLY A 99 -22.09 -24.47 -17.59
CA GLY A 99 -23.44 -23.90 -17.51
C GLY A 99 -23.55 -22.54 -16.78
N ARG A 100 -22.42 -21.86 -16.54
CA ARG A 100 -22.40 -20.49 -15.97
C ARG A 100 -22.71 -19.45 -17.04
N GLN A 101 -23.48 -18.44 -16.66
CA GLN A 101 -23.75 -17.26 -17.49
C GLN A 101 -22.73 -16.16 -17.16
N THR A 102 -22.28 -15.46 -18.19
CA THR A 102 -21.42 -14.29 -18.02
C THR A 102 -22.19 -13.14 -17.37
N SER A 103 -21.61 -12.49 -16.37
CA SER A 103 -22.11 -11.31 -15.72
C SER A 103 -21.22 -10.10 -16.01
N VAL A 104 -21.77 -9.11 -16.71
CA VAL A 104 -21.09 -7.82 -16.89
C VAL A 104 -20.79 -7.16 -15.53
N GLU A 105 -21.62 -7.42 -14.52
CA GLU A 105 -21.43 -6.89 -13.18
C GLU A 105 -20.18 -7.43 -12.48
N ASP A 106 -19.78 -8.67 -12.75
CA ASP A 106 -18.53 -9.24 -12.21
C ASP A 106 -17.29 -8.59 -12.79
N VAL A 107 -17.32 -8.32 -14.11
CA VAL A 107 -16.27 -7.57 -14.79
C VAL A 107 -16.17 -6.16 -14.20
N VAL A 108 -17.31 -5.48 -14.03
CA VAL A 108 -17.34 -4.14 -13.45
C VAL A 108 -16.84 -4.16 -12.01
N ALA A 109 -17.28 -5.12 -11.19
CA ALA A 109 -16.84 -5.23 -9.81
C ALA A 109 -15.33 -5.48 -9.71
N GLY A 110 -14.80 -6.39 -10.54
CA GLY A 110 -13.36 -6.62 -10.64
C GLY A 110 -12.59 -5.37 -11.07
N ALA A 111 -13.09 -4.65 -12.08
CA ALA A 111 -12.49 -3.40 -12.55
C ALA A 111 -12.45 -2.31 -11.47
N LEU A 112 -13.51 -2.17 -10.67
CA LEU A 112 -13.56 -1.23 -9.55
C LEU A 112 -12.53 -1.60 -8.46
N GLY A 113 -12.31 -2.89 -8.21
CA GLY A 113 -11.24 -3.37 -7.32
C GLY A 113 -9.85 -2.95 -7.81
N VAL A 114 -9.60 -3.09 -9.13
CA VAL A 114 -8.37 -2.62 -9.78
C VAL A 114 -8.20 -1.10 -9.64
N VAL A 115 -9.27 -0.32 -9.80
CA VAL A 115 -9.24 1.15 -9.65
C VAL A 115 -8.79 1.55 -8.24
N VAL A 116 -9.34 0.92 -7.19
CA VAL A 116 -8.94 1.21 -5.81
C VAL A 116 -7.46 0.91 -5.59
N VAL A 117 -6.95 -0.20 -6.14
CA VAL A 117 -5.53 -0.52 -6.05
C VAL A 117 -4.65 0.47 -6.82
N VAL A 118 -5.07 0.90 -8.00
CA VAL A 118 -4.33 1.92 -8.77
C VAL A 118 -4.30 3.26 -8.03
N ALA A 119 -5.40 3.64 -7.37
CA ALA A 119 -5.45 4.79 -6.49
C ALA A 119 -4.50 4.61 -5.28
N GLY A 120 -4.42 3.40 -4.72
CA GLY A 120 -3.43 3.03 -3.71
C GLY A 120 -2.00 3.19 -4.23
N VAL A 121 -1.66 2.62 -5.38
CA VAL A 121 -0.33 2.76 -6.00
C VAL A 121 0.04 4.23 -6.19
N TRP A 122 -0.89 5.07 -6.62
CA TRP A 122 -0.69 6.52 -6.69
C TRP A 122 -0.46 7.14 -5.31
N ALA A 123 -1.26 6.77 -4.30
CA ALA A 123 -1.14 7.28 -2.95
C ALA A 123 0.24 6.97 -2.34
N PHE A 124 0.77 5.77 -2.60
CA PHE A 124 2.07 5.31 -2.10
C PHE A 124 3.27 5.68 -3.00
N ALA A 125 3.04 6.33 -4.14
CA ALA A 125 4.11 6.80 -5.01
C ALA A 125 5.01 7.82 -4.31
N PRO A 126 6.29 7.93 -4.69
CA PRO A 126 7.21 8.91 -4.10
C PRO A 126 6.71 10.36 -4.13
N VAL A 127 7.01 11.08 -3.05
CA VAL A 127 6.60 12.46 -2.78
C VAL A 127 7.71 13.17 -2.01
N GLY A 128 7.84 14.47 -2.22
CA GLY A 128 8.86 15.31 -1.60
C GLY A 128 10.14 15.42 -2.41
N GLY A 129 11.12 16.06 -1.80
CA GLY A 129 12.49 16.20 -2.26
C GLY A 129 13.35 14.98 -1.91
N ILE A 130 14.65 15.21 -1.80
CA ILE A 130 15.67 14.16 -1.74
C ILE A 130 15.65 13.46 -0.38
N ALA A 131 15.47 14.17 0.72
CA ALA A 131 15.36 13.58 2.06
C ALA A 131 14.17 12.61 2.15
N ALA A 132 12.98 13.03 1.70
CA ALA A 132 11.80 12.17 1.65
C ALA A 132 12.00 10.95 0.72
N PHE A 133 12.64 11.16 -0.43
CA PHE A 133 12.98 10.11 -1.37
C PHE A 133 13.94 9.06 -0.77
N LEU A 134 15.04 9.48 -0.14
CA LEU A 134 16.02 8.60 0.48
C LEU A 134 15.41 7.78 1.62
N ARG A 135 14.54 8.39 2.44
CA ARG A 135 13.78 7.66 3.47
C ARG A 135 12.88 6.58 2.85
N GLN A 136 12.22 6.89 1.75
CA GLN A 136 11.39 5.92 1.05
C GLN A 136 12.22 4.79 0.42
N GLU A 137 13.38 5.11 -0.15
CA GLU A 137 14.25 4.09 -0.74
C GLU A 137 14.86 3.18 0.33
N ARG A 138 15.26 3.73 1.48
CA ARG A 138 15.67 2.96 2.65
C ARG A 138 14.57 2.00 3.11
N ARG A 139 13.32 2.48 3.18
CA ARG A 139 12.15 1.62 3.49
C ARG A 139 11.97 0.50 2.46
N ARG A 140 12.06 0.80 1.16
CA ARG A 140 11.94 -0.21 0.10
C ARG A 140 13.03 -1.28 0.20
N VAL A 141 14.26 -0.90 0.49
CA VAL A 141 15.37 -1.84 0.72
C VAL A 141 15.07 -2.73 1.92
N ALA A 142 14.55 -2.18 3.02
CA ALA A 142 14.13 -2.98 4.16
C ALA A 142 12.98 -3.96 3.80
N GLU A 143 11.98 -3.51 3.04
CA GLU A 143 10.91 -4.38 2.52
C GLU A 143 11.48 -5.52 1.66
N GLN A 144 12.46 -5.24 0.79
CA GLN A 144 13.13 -6.28 0.01
C GLN A 144 13.84 -7.31 0.91
N PHE A 145 14.49 -6.89 1.99
CA PHE A 145 15.09 -7.81 2.96
C PHE A 145 14.06 -8.68 3.67
N VAL A 146 12.91 -8.11 4.02
CA VAL A 146 11.77 -8.83 4.61
C VAL A 146 11.26 -9.90 3.65
N PHE A 147 10.94 -9.53 2.40
CA PHE A 147 10.34 -10.45 1.43
C PHE A 147 11.33 -11.41 0.75
N ALA A 148 12.63 -11.20 0.90
CA ALA A 148 13.64 -12.13 0.39
C ALA A 148 13.78 -13.42 1.22
N ARG A 149 13.09 -13.53 2.36
CA ARG A 149 13.18 -14.68 3.28
C ARG A 149 11.79 -15.26 3.55
N LEU A 150 11.71 -16.58 3.74
CA LEU A 150 10.44 -17.27 3.97
C LEU A 150 9.79 -16.93 5.33
N GLY A 151 10.60 -16.73 6.39
CA GLY A 151 10.08 -16.47 7.75
C GLY A 151 9.07 -15.32 7.81
N PRO A 152 9.40 -14.12 7.31
CA PRO A 152 8.44 -13.02 7.23
C PRO A 152 7.14 -13.32 6.48
N TRP A 153 7.17 -14.11 5.41
CA TRP A 153 5.95 -14.52 4.70
C TRP A 153 5.04 -15.37 5.60
N LEU A 154 5.61 -16.29 6.37
CA LEU A 154 4.86 -17.09 7.33
C LEU A 154 4.26 -16.21 8.44
N SER A 155 5.02 -15.22 8.94
CA SER A 155 4.51 -14.27 9.94
C SER A 155 3.34 -13.44 9.41
N LEU A 156 3.40 -12.99 8.15
CA LEU A 156 2.30 -12.27 7.49
C LEU A 156 1.08 -13.18 7.32
N LEU A 157 1.27 -14.42 6.87
CA LEU A 157 0.18 -15.39 6.73
C LEU A 157 -0.48 -15.70 8.08
N SER A 158 0.30 -15.98 9.13
CA SER A 158 -0.23 -16.22 10.48
C SER A 158 -0.98 -15.00 11.01
N SER A 159 -0.45 -13.80 10.79
CA SER A 159 -1.12 -12.56 11.18
C SER A 159 -2.43 -12.36 10.41
N ALA A 160 -2.47 -12.66 9.11
CA ALA A 160 -3.68 -12.60 8.30
C ALA A 160 -4.76 -13.56 8.82
N VAL A 161 -4.39 -14.82 9.09
CA VAL A 161 -5.31 -15.84 9.64
C VAL A 161 -5.85 -15.40 10.99
N PHE A 162 -5.01 -14.86 11.87
CA PHE A 162 -5.45 -14.32 13.15
C PHE A 162 -6.42 -13.14 12.98
N GLY A 163 -6.12 -12.23 12.06
CA GLY A 163 -6.99 -11.10 11.72
C GLY A 163 -8.37 -11.57 11.23
N ILE A 164 -8.42 -12.60 10.39
CA ILE A 164 -9.66 -13.23 9.92
C ILE A 164 -10.45 -13.78 11.11
N ALA A 165 -9.80 -14.59 11.96
CA ALA A 165 -10.42 -15.25 13.09
C ALA A 165 -11.07 -14.27 14.08
N VAL A 166 -10.51 -13.06 14.22
CA VAL A 166 -11.06 -12.01 15.09
C VAL A 166 -12.15 -11.19 14.38
N MET A 167 -11.87 -10.67 13.19
CA MET A 167 -12.73 -9.66 12.57
C MET A 167 -13.96 -10.24 11.88
N MET A 168 -13.93 -11.50 11.45
CA MET A 168 -15.10 -12.16 10.88
C MET A 168 -16.25 -12.29 11.91
N PRO A 169 -16.06 -12.89 13.11
CA PRO A 169 -17.10 -12.94 14.14
C PRO A 169 -17.58 -11.56 14.60
N VAL A 170 -16.67 -10.59 14.76
CA VAL A 170 -17.03 -9.22 15.17
C VAL A 170 -17.95 -8.57 14.13
N SER A 171 -17.64 -8.72 12.85
CA SER A 171 -18.44 -8.11 11.77
C SER A 171 -19.81 -8.78 11.65
N MET A 172 -19.88 -10.11 11.80
CA MET A 172 -21.14 -10.84 11.87
C MET A 172 -22.00 -10.41 13.07
N LEU A 173 -21.37 -10.17 14.23
CA LEU A 173 -22.08 -9.71 15.42
C LEU A 173 -22.63 -8.29 15.24
N ILE A 174 -21.87 -7.39 14.62
CA ILE A 174 -22.34 -6.03 14.29
C ILE A 174 -23.51 -6.12 13.31
N ASP A 175 -23.36 -6.93 12.26
CA ASP A 175 -24.36 -7.08 11.22
C ASP A 175 -25.69 -7.65 11.75
N SER A 176 -25.62 -8.55 12.73
CA SER A 176 -26.80 -9.14 13.39
C SER A 176 -27.72 -8.11 14.06
N ARG A 177 -27.26 -6.85 14.23
CA ARG A 177 -28.04 -5.74 14.81
C ARG A 177 -28.82 -4.93 13.78
N PHE A 178 -28.61 -5.13 12.47
CA PHE A 178 -29.37 -4.42 11.45
C PHE A 178 -30.70 -5.11 11.16
N PRO A 179 -31.72 -4.38 10.66
CA PRO A 179 -33.04 -4.95 10.35
C PRO A 179 -33.05 -6.08 9.31
N ARG A 180 -32.00 -6.18 8.49
CA ARG A 180 -31.85 -7.16 7.41
C ARG A 180 -30.39 -7.66 7.38
N PRO A 181 -29.99 -8.50 8.34
CA PRO A 181 -28.60 -8.95 8.43
C PRO A 181 -28.23 -9.79 7.20
N ASN A 182 -26.99 -9.66 6.74
CA ASN A 182 -26.34 -10.55 5.81
C ASN A 182 -25.01 -11.05 6.42
N PRO A 183 -25.08 -12.03 7.34
CA PRO A 183 -23.92 -12.41 8.14
C PRO A 183 -22.78 -12.97 7.30
N LEU A 184 -23.06 -13.60 6.16
CA LEU A 184 -22.01 -14.10 5.25
C LEU A 184 -21.24 -12.94 4.61
N GLN A 185 -21.96 -11.94 4.10
CA GLN A 185 -21.33 -10.75 3.51
C GLN A 185 -20.53 -9.98 4.56
N ALA A 186 -21.11 -9.74 5.74
CA ALA A 186 -20.42 -9.07 6.84
C ALA A 186 -19.20 -9.86 7.32
N GLY A 187 -19.32 -11.18 7.44
CA GLY A 187 -18.22 -12.07 7.80
C GLY A 187 -17.09 -12.01 6.78
N LEU A 188 -17.39 -12.02 5.48
CA LEU A 188 -16.41 -11.89 4.39
C LEU A 188 -15.68 -10.56 4.45
N VAL A 189 -16.42 -9.44 4.54
CA VAL A 189 -15.83 -8.10 4.65
C VAL A 189 -14.96 -8.00 5.90
N GLY A 190 -15.45 -8.50 7.03
CA GLY A 190 -14.71 -8.59 8.28
C GLY A 190 -13.43 -9.40 8.17
N ALA A 191 -13.50 -10.59 7.56
CA ALA A 191 -12.34 -11.45 7.33
C ALA A 191 -11.25 -10.73 6.53
N VAL A 192 -11.63 -10.13 5.39
CA VAL A 192 -10.68 -9.44 4.50
C VAL A 192 -10.08 -8.21 5.18
N LEU A 193 -10.90 -7.40 5.85
CA LEU A 193 -10.43 -6.24 6.59
C LEU A 193 -9.45 -6.65 7.69
N GLY A 194 -9.80 -7.68 8.47
CA GLY A 194 -8.94 -8.23 9.51
C GLY A 194 -7.61 -8.73 8.97
N ALA A 195 -7.64 -9.52 7.90
CA ALA A 195 -6.44 -10.04 7.24
C ALA A 195 -5.50 -8.92 6.78
N VAL A 196 -6.05 -7.90 6.13
CA VAL A 196 -5.30 -6.76 5.60
C VAL A 196 -4.70 -5.93 6.74
N LEU A 197 -5.49 -5.55 7.73
CA LEU A 197 -5.04 -4.71 8.84
C LEU A 197 -3.94 -5.39 9.66
N SER A 198 -4.14 -6.66 10.05
CA SER A 198 -3.15 -7.40 10.84
C SER A 198 -1.86 -7.59 10.04
N SER A 199 -1.95 -7.94 8.76
CA SER A 199 -0.80 -8.09 7.87
C SER A 199 -0.04 -6.78 7.66
N LEU A 200 -0.73 -5.65 7.55
CA LEU A 200 -0.08 -4.34 7.44
C LEU A 200 0.65 -3.95 8.73
N ILE A 201 0.05 -4.22 9.90
CA ILE A 201 0.69 -4.00 11.21
C ILE A 201 1.94 -4.87 11.33
N MET A 202 1.84 -6.15 11.00
CA MET A 202 2.96 -7.09 11.04
C MET A 202 4.06 -6.69 10.05
N LEU A 203 3.70 -6.30 8.82
CA LEU A 203 4.65 -5.82 7.83
C LEU A 203 5.41 -4.59 8.33
N GLU A 204 4.70 -3.61 8.89
CA GLU A 204 5.32 -2.41 9.44
C GLU A 204 6.27 -2.74 10.61
N ALA A 205 5.89 -3.68 11.48
CA ALA A 205 6.77 -4.16 12.56
C ALA A 205 8.04 -4.82 12.01
N LEU A 206 7.91 -5.68 11.00
CA LEU A 206 9.03 -6.37 10.34
C LEU A 206 9.96 -5.38 9.61
N VAL A 207 9.40 -4.39 8.93
CA VAL A 207 10.16 -3.33 8.25
C VAL A 207 10.90 -2.48 9.27
N ARG A 208 10.26 -2.03 10.36
CA ARG A 208 10.93 -1.27 11.43
C ARG A 208 12.05 -2.07 12.10
N HIS A 209 11.80 -3.33 12.40
CA HIS A 209 12.82 -4.22 12.94
C HIS A 209 14.01 -4.34 11.99
N THR A 210 13.75 -4.52 10.70
CA THR A 210 14.79 -4.59 9.67
C THR A 210 15.56 -3.28 9.54
N LEU A 211 14.86 -2.13 9.55
CA LEU A 211 15.46 -0.81 9.48
C LEU A 211 16.43 -0.53 10.63
N ARG A 212 16.05 -0.89 11.87
CA ARG A 212 16.93 -0.77 13.05
C ARG A 212 18.13 -1.69 12.93
N ALA A 213 17.89 -2.97 12.61
CA ALA A 213 18.96 -3.94 12.42
C ALA A 213 19.96 -3.52 11.32
N THR A 214 19.51 -2.84 10.25
CA THR A 214 20.39 -2.34 9.20
C THR A 214 21.20 -1.10 9.60
N VAL A 215 20.77 -0.33 10.60
CA VAL A 215 21.57 0.77 11.15
C VAL A 215 22.68 0.20 12.03
N ASP A 216 22.32 -0.74 12.92
CA ASP A 216 23.29 -1.37 13.83
C ASP A 216 24.32 -2.21 13.08
N LYS A 217 23.86 -2.94 12.05
CA LYS A 217 24.67 -3.85 11.25
C LYS A 217 24.32 -3.69 9.77
N PRO A 218 24.95 -2.73 9.07
CA PRO A 218 24.71 -2.49 7.65
C PRO A 218 24.85 -3.76 6.83
N ARG A 219 23.88 -4.01 5.94
CA ARG A 219 23.86 -5.19 5.08
C ARG A 219 24.04 -4.79 3.63
N CYS A 220 24.87 -5.52 2.91
CA CYS A 220 25.02 -5.33 1.47
C CYS A 220 23.68 -5.59 0.76
N THR A 221 23.16 -4.61 0.02
CA THR A 221 21.92 -4.74 -0.75
C THR A 221 22.06 -5.73 -1.92
N SER A 222 23.30 -5.97 -2.36
CA SER A 222 23.61 -6.91 -3.44
C SER A 222 23.62 -8.35 -2.99
N CYS A 223 24.38 -8.74 -1.95
CA CYS A 223 24.46 -10.15 -1.51
C CYS A 223 23.68 -10.45 -0.21
N GLY A 224 23.35 -9.44 0.60
CA GLY A 224 22.72 -9.58 1.91
C GLY A 224 23.67 -9.88 3.08
N GLY A 225 24.99 -9.88 2.85
CA GLY A 225 26.02 -10.10 3.88
C GLY A 225 26.17 -8.91 4.84
N ASN A 226 26.62 -9.18 6.07
CA ASN A 226 26.73 -8.20 7.17
C ASN A 226 28.09 -7.48 7.24
N ALA A 227 29.05 -7.82 6.38
CA ALA A 227 30.42 -7.35 6.50
C ALA A 227 30.72 -6.27 5.45
N LEU A 228 30.95 -5.05 5.93
CA LEU A 228 31.38 -3.89 5.15
C LEU A 228 32.75 -3.44 5.64
N GLU A 229 33.68 -3.27 4.73
CA GLU A 229 34.99 -2.69 5.00
C GLU A 229 35.12 -1.45 4.13
N GLY A 230 35.16 -0.27 4.76
CA GLY A 230 35.11 0.99 4.01
C GLY A 230 33.82 1.12 3.16
N ALA A 231 33.99 1.35 1.86
CA ALA A 231 32.90 1.61 0.91
C ALA A 231 32.42 0.37 0.14
N SER A 232 32.95 -0.82 0.41
CA SER A 232 32.62 -2.06 -0.31
C SER A 232 32.22 -3.20 0.62
N CYS A 233 31.45 -4.15 0.08
CA CYS A 233 31.08 -5.36 0.80
C CYS A 233 32.22 -6.38 0.75
N THR A 234 32.66 -6.89 1.90
CA THR A 234 33.77 -7.88 1.96
C THR A 234 33.41 -9.23 1.35
N HIS A 235 32.12 -9.57 1.24
CA HIS A 235 31.66 -10.84 0.69
C HIS A 235 31.56 -10.83 -0.85
N CYS A 236 31.14 -9.72 -1.45
CA CYS A 236 30.88 -9.67 -2.90
C CYS A 236 31.63 -8.57 -3.65
N GLY A 237 32.42 -7.74 -2.96
CA GLY A 237 33.17 -6.63 -3.54
C GLY A 237 32.31 -5.42 -3.97
N GLU A 238 30.99 -5.57 -4.04
CA GLU A 238 30.10 -4.50 -4.50
C GLU A 238 30.17 -3.27 -3.59
N ALA A 239 30.20 -2.09 -4.21
CA ALA A 239 30.13 -0.83 -3.49
C ALA A 239 28.80 -0.72 -2.72
N VAL A 240 28.87 -0.21 -1.49
CA VAL A 240 27.71 -0.07 -0.62
C VAL A 240 27.38 1.40 -0.41
N ASP A 241 26.15 1.76 -0.71
CA ASP A 241 25.64 3.12 -0.52
C ASP A 241 25.37 3.37 0.96
N ARG A 242 26.32 4.03 1.63
CA ARG A 242 26.24 4.35 3.06
C ARG A 242 25.06 5.26 3.41
N ALA A 243 24.56 6.04 2.47
CA ALA A 243 23.45 6.94 2.72
C ALA A 243 22.14 6.23 3.08
N LEU A 244 21.98 4.99 2.62
CA LEU A 244 20.85 4.15 2.98
C LEU A 244 20.88 3.69 4.45
N PHE A 245 22.03 3.78 5.11
CA PHE A 245 22.22 3.35 6.51
C PHE A 245 22.37 4.53 7.48
N ILE A 246 22.27 5.77 7.00
CA ILE A 246 22.19 6.94 7.87
C ILE A 246 20.90 6.88 8.68
N ASP A 247 21.01 7.13 9.98
CA ASP A 247 19.82 7.24 10.81
C ASP A 247 19.15 8.59 10.54
N TRP A 248 17.91 8.52 10.06
CA TRP A 248 17.17 9.72 9.69
C TRP A 248 16.34 10.14 10.89
N PRO A 249 16.38 11.42 11.29
CA PRO A 249 15.65 11.86 12.46
C PRO A 249 14.16 11.56 12.31
N GLU A 250 13.63 10.77 13.25
CA GLU A 250 12.23 10.40 13.29
C GLU A 250 11.37 11.59 13.74
N VAL A 251 10.14 11.65 13.23
CA VAL A 251 9.17 12.65 13.69
C VAL A 251 8.68 12.21 15.06
N GLY A 252 8.92 13.01 16.10
CA GLY A 252 8.48 12.66 17.46
C GLY A 252 6.97 12.42 17.56
N ASP A 253 6.56 11.55 18.50
CA ASP A 253 5.20 10.99 18.60
C ASP A 253 4.08 12.04 18.58
N MET A 254 4.23 13.13 19.33
CA MET A 254 3.23 14.21 19.37
C MET A 254 3.09 14.96 18.05
N GLN A 255 4.20 15.15 17.33
CA GLN A 255 4.17 15.77 16.02
C GLN A 255 3.58 14.83 14.98
N PHE A 256 3.89 13.53 15.08
CA PHE A 256 3.29 12.50 14.27
C PHE A 256 1.77 12.48 14.46
N LEU A 257 1.28 12.52 15.69
CA LEU A 257 -0.16 12.58 16.00
C LEU A 257 -0.83 13.79 15.33
N ARG A 258 -0.21 14.99 15.39
CA ARG A 258 -0.74 16.20 14.73
C ARG A 258 -0.76 16.07 13.19
N LEU A 259 0.22 15.38 12.61
CA LEU A 259 0.26 15.12 11.17
C LEU A 259 -0.84 14.15 10.74
N VAL A 260 -1.10 13.11 11.55
CA VAL A 260 -2.11 12.07 11.30
C VAL A 260 -3.53 12.56 11.58
N ALA A 261 -3.73 13.39 12.61
CA ALA A 261 -5.05 13.79 13.07
C ALA A 261 -5.91 14.43 11.97
N ARG A 262 -5.36 15.39 11.20
CA ARG A 262 -6.11 16.06 10.13
C ARG A 262 -6.58 15.12 9.00
N PRO A 263 -5.72 14.33 8.34
CA PRO A 263 -6.16 13.39 7.30
C PRO A 263 -7.04 12.28 7.87
N LEU A 264 -6.84 11.85 9.12
CA LEU A 264 -7.71 10.90 9.80
C LEU A 264 -9.12 11.49 9.99
N LEU A 265 -9.22 12.70 10.54
CA LEU A 265 -10.50 13.41 10.71
C LEU A 265 -11.21 13.64 9.37
N LEU A 266 -10.45 13.96 8.31
CA LEU A 266 -11.01 14.10 6.97
C LEU A 266 -11.55 12.75 6.45
N GLY A 267 -10.79 11.66 6.63
CA GLY A 267 -11.23 10.33 6.24
C GLY A 267 -12.49 9.89 7.00
N VAL A 268 -12.51 10.08 8.32
CA VAL A 268 -13.69 9.82 9.18
C VAL A 268 -14.88 10.68 8.73
N GLY A 269 -14.65 11.97 8.45
CA GLY A 269 -15.68 12.87 7.95
C GLY A 269 -16.28 12.43 6.61
N ILE A 270 -15.46 11.93 5.67
CA ILE A 270 -15.94 11.38 4.40
C ILE A 270 -16.78 10.12 4.64
N VAL A 271 -16.33 9.21 5.50
CA VAL A 271 -17.09 7.99 5.82
C VAL A 271 -18.44 8.33 6.46
N ILE A 272 -18.46 9.27 7.40
CA ILE A 272 -19.71 9.75 8.03
C ILE A 272 -20.62 10.40 6.98
N ALA A 273 -20.07 11.23 6.09
CA ALA A 273 -20.84 11.88 5.03
C ALA A 273 -21.45 10.86 4.06
N VAL A 274 -20.69 9.84 3.63
CA VAL A 274 -21.18 8.75 2.80
C VAL A 274 -22.29 7.98 3.52
N ALA A 275 -22.09 7.62 4.79
CA ALA A 275 -23.11 6.95 5.59
C ALA A 275 -24.37 7.79 5.74
N ALA A 276 -24.24 9.10 5.99
CA ALA A 276 -25.37 10.02 6.10
C ALA A 276 -26.14 10.16 4.79
N VAL A 277 -25.44 10.24 3.65
CA VAL A 277 -26.06 10.26 2.31
C VAL A 277 -26.80 8.95 2.06
N SER A 278 -26.20 7.80 2.33
CA SER A 278 -26.84 6.49 2.15
C SER A 278 -28.07 6.33 3.06
N MET A 279 -27.99 6.77 4.32
CA MET A 279 -29.13 6.80 5.24
C MET A 279 -30.25 7.73 4.74
N THR A 280 -29.89 8.91 4.24
CA THR A 280 -30.86 9.88 3.71
C THR A 280 -31.56 9.31 2.47
N ILE A 281 -30.82 8.70 1.55
CA ILE A 281 -31.38 8.00 0.39
C ILE A 281 -32.30 6.87 0.85
N GLY A 282 -31.89 6.08 1.85
CA GLY A 282 -32.72 5.02 2.44
C GLY A 282 -34.02 5.53 3.07
N ALA A 283 -33.95 6.64 3.83
CA ALA A 283 -35.13 7.27 4.42
C ALA A 283 -36.08 7.82 3.36
N LEU A 284 -35.54 8.51 2.33
CA LEU A 284 -36.33 9.00 1.20
C LEU A 284 -37.01 7.85 0.43
N ARG A 285 -36.35 6.69 0.31
CA ARG A 285 -36.96 5.47 -0.27
C ARG A 285 -38.17 4.98 0.51
N LEU A 286 -38.14 5.07 1.84
CA LEU A 286 -39.26 4.67 2.69
C LEU A 286 -40.43 5.66 2.63
N SER A 287 -40.16 6.95 2.39
CA SER A 287 -41.18 8.01 2.45
C SER A 287 -41.89 8.28 1.12
N TYR A 288 -41.32 7.89 -0.03
CA TYR A 288 -41.84 8.27 -1.34
C TYR A 288 -42.18 7.07 -2.23
N VAL A 289 -43.45 6.97 -2.65
CA VAL A 289 -43.96 5.91 -3.55
C VAL A 289 -43.22 5.87 -4.90
N TRP A 290 -42.75 7.02 -5.40
CA TRP A 290 -41.95 7.07 -6.63
C TRP A 290 -40.52 6.54 -6.42
N ALA A 291 -39.97 6.70 -5.22
CA ALA A 291 -38.66 6.15 -4.88
C ALA A 291 -38.71 4.63 -4.84
N ALA A 292 -39.82 4.02 -4.41
CA ALA A 292 -40.03 2.57 -4.49
C ALA A 292 -40.01 2.03 -5.94
N ARG A 293 -40.52 2.80 -6.93
CA ARG A 293 -40.43 2.42 -8.36
C ARG A 293 -39.01 2.53 -8.93
N ILE A 294 -38.26 3.56 -8.51
CA ILE A 294 -36.84 3.66 -8.86
C ILE A 294 -36.06 2.54 -8.17
N ASP A 295 -36.40 2.21 -6.92
CA ASP A 295 -35.83 1.09 -6.19
C ASP A 295 -36.15 -0.22 -6.91
N GLU A 296 -37.34 -0.44 -7.45
CA GLU A 296 -37.64 -1.62 -8.29
C GLU A 296 -36.76 -1.67 -9.56
N LEU A 297 -36.58 -0.53 -10.23
CA LEU A 297 -35.70 -0.39 -11.41
C LEU A 297 -34.22 -0.60 -11.09
N VAL A 298 -33.77 -0.22 -9.89
CA VAL A 298 -32.37 -0.32 -9.43
C VAL A 298 -32.08 -1.66 -8.71
N GLN A 299 -33.01 -2.15 -7.90
CA GLN A 299 -32.92 -3.41 -7.14
C GLN A 299 -33.13 -4.63 -8.02
N GLY A 300 -33.88 -4.52 -9.12
CA GLY A 300 -34.03 -5.61 -10.09
C GLY A 300 -32.72 -6.02 -10.78
N ARG A 301 -31.63 -5.25 -10.62
CA ARG A 301 -30.32 -5.57 -11.20
C ARG A 301 -29.14 -5.53 -10.21
N ALA A 302 -29.10 -4.63 -9.22
CA ALA A 302 -27.79 -4.19 -8.67
C ALA A 302 -27.54 -4.33 -7.15
N TYR A 303 -28.22 -5.23 -6.42
CA TYR A 303 -28.05 -5.31 -4.95
C TYR A 303 -26.59 -5.59 -4.54
N GLY A 304 -25.88 -6.45 -5.27
CA GLY A 304 -24.46 -6.73 -5.05
C GLY A 304 -23.55 -5.55 -5.41
N MET A 305 -23.90 -4.77 -6.44
CA MET A 305 -23.08 -3.67 -6.94
C MET A 305 -23.07 -2.45 -6.03
N THR A 306 -24.12 -2.21 -5.25
CA THR A 306 -24.17 -1.07 -4.32
C THR A 306 -23.02 -1.15 -3.30
N SER A 307 -22.79 -2.33 -2.72
CA SER A 307 -21.70 -2.53 -1.76
C SER A 307 -20.32 -2.34 -2.40
N VAL A 308 -20.16 -2.77 -3.65
CA VAL A 308 -18.91 -2.59 -4.42
C VAL A 308 -18.65 -1.10 -4.69
N LEU A 309 -19.68 -0.33 -5.04
CA LEU A 309 -19.57 1.12 -5.24
C LEU A 309 -19.18 1.84 -3.95
N ASP A 310 -19.83 1.49 -2.83
CA ASP A 310 -19.50 2.05 -1.51
C ASP A 310 -18.06 1.74 -1.12
N LEU A 311 -17.62 0.49 -1.28
CA LEU A 311 -16.23 0.08 -1.04
C LEU A 311 -15.24 0.82 -1.94
N THR A 312 -15.62 1.08 -3.20
CA THR A 312 -14.80 1.85 -4.13
C THR A 312 -14.64 3.29 -3.66
N LEU A 313 -15.74 3.96 -3.32
CA LEU A 313 -15.74 5.34 -2.85
C LEU A 313 -14.91 5.49 -1.57
N VAL A 314 -15.13 4.61 -0.59
CA VAL A 314 -14.35 4.58 0.66
C VAL A 314 -12.89 4.30 0.38
N GLY A 315 -12.58 3.31 -0.46
CA GLY A 315 -11.21 2.97 -0.85
C GLY A 315 -10.47 4.15 -1.48
N VAL A 316 -11.08 4.81 -2.47
CA VAL A 316 -10.50 6.00 -3.13
C VAL A 316 -10.32 7.14 -2.13
N ALA A 317 -11.33 7.44 -1.30
CA ALA A 317 -11.22 8.48 -0.27
C ALA A 317 -10.06 8.22 0.70
N CYS A 318 -9.92 6.99 1.18
CA CYS A 318 -8.80 6.56 2.03
C CYS A 318 -7.45 6.78 1.33
N THR A 319 -7.32 6.42 0.06
CA THR A 319 -6.07 6.63 -0.69
C THR A 319 -5.72 8.11 -0.86
N CYS A 320 -6.71 8.98 -1.09
CA CYS A 320 -6.53 10.44 -1.12
C CYS A 320 -6.08 11.00 0.23
N ALA A 321 -6.64 10.51 1.34
CA ALA A 321 -6.24 10.89 2.69
C ALA A 321 -4.79 10.46 2.98
N ILE A 322 -4.43 9.22 2.62
CA ILE A 322 -3.05 8.70 2.73
C ILE A 322 -2.07 9.54 1.91
N ARG A 323 -2.40 9.86 0.65
CA ARG A 323 -1.56 10.71 -0.20
C ARG A 323 -1.32 12.07 0.43
N SER A 324 -2.38 12.68 0.93
CA SER A 324 -2.34 13.99 1.59
C SER A 324 -1.48 13.97 2.86
N PHE A 325 -1.60 12.92 3.66
CA PHE A 325 -0.74 12.69 4.83
C PHE A 325 0.72 12.56 4.42
N ARG A 326 1.03 11.70 3.46
CA ARG A 326 2.40 11.48 2.97
C ARG A 326 3.03 12.73 2.40
N ASN A 327 2.29 13.54 1.64
CA ASN A 327 2.75 14.83 1.15
C ASN A 327 3.13 15.81 2.28
N ARG A 328 2.47 15.73 3.44
CA ARG A 328 2.81 16.56 4.61
C ARG A 328 4.05 16.03 5.32
N CYS A 329 4.14 14.72 5.52
CA CYS A 329 5.34 14.10 6.10
C CYS A 329 6.58 14.33 5.24
N ALA A 330 6.43 14.24 3.91
CA ALA A 330 7.50 14.50 2.95
C ALA A 330 8.00 15.95 3.05
N ARG A 331 7.10 16.94 2.98
CA ARG A 331 7.45 18.36 3.17
C ARG A 331 8.16 18.64 4.50
N ARG A 332 7.78 17.93 5.57
CA ARG A 332 8.47 18.03 6.87
C ARG A 332 9.85 17.37 6.86
N ALA A 333 9.99 16.23 6.19
CA ALA A 333 11.29 15.60 6.02
C ALA A 333 12.24 16.46 5.17
N ASP A 334 11.71 17.13 4.14
CA ASP A 334 12.50 18.01 3.27
C ASP A 334 12.91 19.31 3.97
N SER A 335 12.05 19.86 4.84
CA SER A 335 12.39 21.03 5.67
C SER A 335 13.30 20.71 6.86
N ALA A 336 13.62 19.44 7.10
CA ALA A 336 14.47 19.01 8.22
C ALA A 336 15.93 19.47 8.10
N SER A 337 16.37 19.88 6.91
CA SER A 337 17.68 20.48 6.67
C SER A 337 17.75 21.95 7.10
N GLU A 338 16.60 22.64 7.08
CA GLU A 338 16.45 24.05 7.40
C GLU A 338 15.94 24.25 8.83
N HIS A 339 15.11 23.34 9.34
CA HIS A 339 14.47 23.47 10.65
C HIS A 339 14.62 22.16 11.43
N CYS A 340 14.96 22.27 12.72
CA CYS A 340 15.06 21.09 13.58
C CYS A 340 13.70 20.39 13.69
N ILE A 341 13.64 19.08 13.38
CA ILE A 341 12.38 18.33 13.49
C ILE A 341 11.84 18.34 14.92
N ALA A 342 12.70 18.33 15.94
CA ALA A 342 12.27 18.25 17.34
C ALA A 342 11.69 19.59 17.86
N CYS A 343 12.43 20.69 17.72
CA CYS A 343 12.06 22.00 18.30
C CYS A 343 11.68 23.09 17.29
N ALA A 344 11.76 22.82 15.98
CA ALA A 344 11.54 23.79 14.90
C ALA A 344 12.54 24.97 14.84
N HIS A 345 13.66 24.91 15.57
CA HIS A 345 14.72 25.92 15.48
C HIS A 345 15.30 25.99 14.07
N ASP A 346 15.56 27.20 13.58
CA ASP A 346 16.21 27.44 12.29
C ASP A 346 17.66 26.95 12.34
N LEU A 347 17.94 25.92 11.57
CA LEU A 347 19.25 25.30 11.48
C LEU A 347 20.15 26.02 10.50
N SER A 348 19.68 26.95 9.66
CA SER A 348 20.45 27.54 8.54
C SER A 348 21.90 27.94 8.91
N ARG A 349 22.09 28.46 10.13
CA ARG A 349 23.39 28.88 10.68
C ARG A 349 24.11 27.85 11.57
N THR A 350 23.46 26.73 11.90
CA THR A 350 24.07 25.66 12.69
C THR A 350 25.10 24.89 11.86
N PRO A 351 26.37 24.77 12.30
CA PRO A 351 27.38 23.99 11.59
C PRO A 351 27.04 22.49 11.61
N ALA A 352 27.29 21.81 10.49
CA ALA A 352 27.19 20.34 10.41
C ALA A 352 28.60 19.74 10.49
N SER A 353 28.79 18.72 11.33
CA SER A 353 30.12 18.32 11.80
C SER A 353 30.89 17.37 10.88
N THR A 354 30.22 16.72 9.91
CA THR A 354 30.90 15.81 8.97
C THR A 354 30.12 15.70 7.66
N ALA A 355 30.71 16.11 6.54
CA ALA A 355 30.15 15.85 5.21
C ALA A 355 30.47 14.41 4.77
N GLN A 356 29.45 13.63 4.47
CA GLN A 356 29.57 12.33 3.82
C GLN A 356 29.17 12.50 2.35
N SER A 357 30.10 12.25 1.44
CA SER A 357 29.82 12.30 0.00
C SER A 357 28.87 11.17 -0.39
N LEU A 358 27.69 11.47 -0.92
CA LEU A 358 26.90 10.50 -1.66
C LEU A 358 27.40 10.39 -3.09
N ARG A 359 27.28 9.18 -3.63
CA ARG A 359 27.63 8.88 -5.01
C ARG A 359 26.70 9.61 -5.98
N LEU A 360 27.27 9.92 -7.14
CA LEU A 360 26.63 10.57 -8.28
C LEU A 360 25.29 9.91 -8.62
N ASP A 361 24.24 10.71 -8.80
CA ASP A 361 23.01 10.23 -9.43
C ASP A 361 23.28 9.84 -10.91
N ALA A 362 22.30 9.25 -11.58
CA ALA A 362 22.42 8.88 -12.99
C ALA A 362 22.67 10.07 -13.94
N ALA A 363 22.51 11.30 -13.45
CA ALA A 363 22.80 12.54 -14.15
C ALA A 363 24.18 13.13 -13.81
N GLY A 364 24.98 12.46 -12.97
CA GLY A 364 26.31 12.93 -12.58
C GLY A 364 26.29 14.01 -11.51
N VAL A 365 25.20 14.19 -10.77
CA VAL A 365 25.12 15.13 -9.64
C VAL A 365 25.52 14.41 -8.35
N SER A 366 26.61 14.85 -7.73
CA SER A 366 27.01 14.37 -6.40
C SER A 366 26.23 15.15 -5.36
N HIS A 367 25.49 14.41 -4.53
CA HIS A 367 24.91 14.96 -3.32
C HIS A 367 25.87 14.71 -2.17
N SER A 368 25.98 15.61 -1.22
CA SER A 368 26.65 15.31 0.05
C SER A 368 25.71 15.63 1.19
N CYS A 369 25.68 14.75 2.18
CA CYS A 369 24.89 14.94 3.37
C CYS A 369 25.82 15.14 4.55
N ALA A 370 25.56 16.13 5.39
CA ALA A 370 26.20 16.24 6.69
C ALA A 370 25.21 16.06 7.82
N ILE A 371 25.67 15.40 8.88
CA ILE A 371 24.90 15.23 10.10
C ILE A 371 25.33 16.33 11.07
N GLY A 372 24.36 16.96 11.72
CA GLY A 372 24.58 17.95 12.77
C GLY A 372 23.64 17.74 13.95
N ARG A 373 23.86 18.49 15.03
CA ARG A 373 22.97 18.53 16.21
C ARG A 373 22.46 19.93 16.41
N CYS A 374 21.16 20.05 16.67
CA CYS A 374 20.52 21.33 16.97
C CYS A 374 21.08 21.90 18.28
N GLY A 375 21.50 23.16 18.26
CA GLY A 375 22.04 23.84 19.45
C GLY A 375 21.02 23.98 20.59
N GLU A 376 19.73 24.09 20.28
CA GLU A 376 18.67 24.32 21.27
C GLU A 376 18.24 23.05 22.00
N CYS A 377 18.01 21.96 21.27
CA CYS A 377 17.42 20.73 21.84
C CYS A 377 18.29 19.49 21.71
N GLY A 378 19.48 19.61 21.11
CA GLY A 378 20.39 18.48 20.84
C GLY A 378 19.91 17.50 19.77
N GLY A 379 18.76 17.75 19.14
CA GLY A 379 18.18 16.87 18.13
C GLY A 379 19.04 16.78 16.87
N GLU A 380 19.23 15.57 16.34
CA GLU A 380 20.02 15.34 15.14
C GLU A 380 19.31 15.85 13.88
N PHE A 381 20.09 16.40 12.94
CA PHE A 381 19.60 16.86 11.65
C PHE A 381 20.54 16.45 10.52
N VAL A 382 20.00 16.38 9.30
CA VAL A 382 20.77 16.08 8.09
C VAL A 382 20.67 17.29 7.16
N ARG A 383 21.82 17.90 6.84
CA ARG A 383 21.91 18.97 5.85
C ARG A 383 22.35 18.40 4.52
N GLU A 384 21.61 18.75 3.48
CA GLU A 384 22.00 18.46 2.11
C GLU A 384 22.83 19.61 1.56
N PHE A 385 23.94 19.29 0.90
CA PHE A 385 24.69 20.23 0.07
C PHE A 385 24.55 19.77 -1.38
N SER A 386 23.88 20.60 -2.17
CA SER A 386 23.97 20.52 -3.62
C SER A 386 25.32 21.09 -4.01
N ALA A 387 26.24 20.25 -4.50
CA ALA A 387 27.42 20.78 -5.17
C ALA A 387 26.92 21.60 -6.37
N SER A 388 27.18 22.91 -6.39
CA SER A 388 26.98 23.71 -7.60
C SER A 388 27.76 22.99 -8.71
N ALA A 389 27.09 22.65 -9.81
CA ALA A 389 27.76 22.08 -10.97
C ALA A 389 28.96 22.97 -11.28
N SER A 390 30.17 22.48 -10.97
CA SER A 390 31.39 23.22 -11.24
C SER A 390 31.38 23.46 -12.74
N GLY A 391 31.29 24.74 -13.15
CA GLY A 391 31.15 25.12 -14.55
C GLY A 391 32.19 24.39 -15.38
N ALA A 392 31.71 23.47 -16.22
CA ALA A 392 32.47 22.76 -17.22
C ALA A 392 32.42 23.52 -18.53
#